data_AF-A0A812VTC7-F1
#
_entry.id   AF-A0A812VTC7-F1
#
_cell.length_a   1.000
_cell.length_b   1.000
_cell.length_c   1.000
_cell.angle_alpha   90.00
_cell.angle_beta   90.00
_cell.angle_gamma   90.00
#
_symmetry.space_group_name_H-M   'P 1'
#
loop_
_entity.id
_entity.type
_entity.pdbx_description
1 polymer ?
#
loop_
_entity_poly.entity_id
_entity_poly.type
_entity_poly.pdbx_seq_one_letter_code
_entity_poly.pdbx_strand_id
1 'polypeptide(L)'
;MGLLRAARAAAGAVGAAQSARSSSLALPRSLTQAGSQSFPFVPVDWVFRFFPYFSRDKVRFMLRYVQISFFSGLGYFYLWCHTPYKCDNYDHFEESPLFLFVKSRLEKSGQLEENLRVKVHHFYPVQE
;
A
#
# COMPACT_ATOMS: atom_id res chain seq x y z
N MET A 1 -60.57 -7.53 -37.81
CA MET A 1 -59.98 -6.18 -37.64
C MET A 1 -59.33 -5.95 -36.25
N GLY A 2 -58.76 -6.98 -35.59
CA GLY A 2 -58.16 -6.82 -34.24
C GLY A 2 -56.63 -7.04 -34.16
N LEU A 3 -56.06 -7.81 -35.09
CA LEU A 3 -54.66 -8.24 -35.02
C LEU A 3 -53.64 -7.15 -35.39
N LEU A 4 -53.99 -6.23 -36.29
CA LEU A 4 -53.10 -5.14 -36.74
C LEU A 4 -52.92 -4.03 -35.70
N ARG A 5 -53.84 -3.87 -34.73
CA ARG A 5 -53.71 -2.88 -33.65
C ARG A 5 -52.77 -3.36 -32.53
N ALA A 6 -52.75 -4.67 -32.26
CA ALA A 6 -51.88 -5.26 -31.24
C ALA A 6 -50.38 -5.21 -31.63
N ALA A 7 -50.06 -5.46 -32.90
CA ALA A 7 -48.68 -5.43 -33.40
C ALA A 7 -48.05 -4.03 -33.32
N ARG A 8 -48.84 -2.98 -33.52
CA ARG A 8 -48.37 -1.58 -33.47
C ARG A 8 -48.10 -1.10 -32.05
N ALA A 9 -48.84 -1.60 -31.05
CA ALA A 9 -48.61 -1.33 -29.64
C ALA A 9 -47.35 -2.05 -29.11
N ALA A 10 -47.10 -3.28 -29.55
CA ALA A 10 -45.90 -4.04 -29.18
C ALA A 10 -44.61 -3.42 -29.75
N ALA A 11 -44.64 -2.92 -31.00
CA ALA A 11 -43.49 -2.24 -31.60
C ALA A 11 -43.14 -0.92 -30.91
N GLY A 12 -44.14 -0.15 -30.45
CA GLY A 12 -43.94 1.09 -29.70
C GLY A 12 -43.35 0.85 -28.30
N ALA A 13 -43.76 -0.22 -27.61
CA ALA A 13 -43.25 -0.57 -26.29
C ALA A 13 -41.77 -1.01 -26.31
N VAL A 14 -41.35 -1.72 -27.37
CA VAL A 14 -39.95 -2.16 -27.51
C VAL A 14 -39.01 -1.01 -27.86
N GLY A 15 -39.46 -0.04 -28.66
CA GLY A 15 -38.69 1.18 -28.97
C GLY A 15 -38.49 2.09 -27.75
N ALA A 16 -39.51 2.26 -26.92
CA ALA A 16 -39.40 3.04 -25.68
C ALA A 16 -38.51 2.36 -24.62
N ALA A 17 -38.55 1.02 -24.53
CA ALA A 17 -37.71 0.26 -23.60
C ALA A 17 -36.22 0.24 -23.98
N GLN A 18 -35.88 0.37 -25.28
CA GLN A 18 -34.49 0.46 -25.73
C GLN A 18 -33.89 1.86 -25.51
N SER A 19 -34.69 2.93 -25.63
CA SER A 19 -34.22 4.30 -25.35
C SER A 19 -33.97 4.58 -23.86
N ALA A 20 -34.52 3.77 -22.96
CA ALA A 20 -34.34 3.93 -21.51
C ALA A 20 -33.04 3.29 -20.96
N ARG A 21 -32.26 2.58 -21.79
CA ARG A 21 -31.07 1.82 -21.34
C ARG A 21 -29.73 2.54 -21.58
N SER A 22 -29.73 3.74 -22.13
CA SER A 22 -28.51 4.50 -22.43
C SER A 22 -28.37 5.78 -21.60
N SER A 23 -29.00 5.86 -20.43
CA SER A 23 -28.57 6.81 -19.39
C SER A 23 -27.37 6.20 -18.67
N SER A 24 -26.17 6.39 -19.22
CA SER A 24 -24.97 6.27 -18.41
C SER A 24 -25.15 7.23 -17.23
N LEU A 25 -25.34 6.69 -16.02
CA LEU A 25 -25.40 7.49 -14.80
C LEU A 25 -24.19 8.42 -14.78
N ALA A 26 -24.41 9.69 -15.07
CA ALA A 26 -23.34 10.68 -15.09
C ALA A 26 -22.82 10.77 -13.66
N LEU A 27 -21.57 10.35 -13.47
CA LEU A 27 -20.94 10.42 -12.15
C LEU A 27 -20.95 11.90 -11.69
N PRO A 28 -21.35 12.18 -10.44
CA PRO A 28 -21.36 13.55 -9.93
C PRO A 28 -19.97 14.20 -10.08
N ARG A 29 -19.94 15.48 -10.45
CA ARG A 29 -18.70 16.24 -10.70
C ARG A 29 -17.71 16.17 -9.54
N SER A 30 -18.20 16.04 -8.31
CA SER A 30 -17.37 15.86 -7.11
C SER A 30 -16.49 14.60 -7.14
N LEU A 31 -16.92 13.52 -7.81
CA LEU A 31 -16.12 12.30 -7.97
C LEU A 31 -15.11 12.39 -9.11
N THR A 32 -15.38 13.22 -10.13
CA THR A 32 -14.44 13.45 -11.25
C THR A 32 -13.40 14.52 -10.94
N GLN A 33 -13.67 15.39 -9.96
CA GLN A 33 -12.76 16.46 -9.51
C GLN A 33 -11.98 16.12 -8.23
N ALA A 34 -12.13 14.93 -7.65
CA ALA A 34 -11.28 14.50 -6.54
C ALA A 34 -9.83 14.37 -7.05
N GLY A 35 -9.09 15.47 -6.98
CA GLY A 35 -7.72 15.58 -7.41
C GLY A 35 -6.84 14.63 -6.61
N SER A 36 -6.23 13.68 -7.30
CA SER A 36 -5.13 12.85 -6.80
C SER A 36 -3.90 13.75 -6.60
N GLN A 37 -3.90 14.54 -5.53
CA GLN A 37 -2.73 15.29 -5.08
C GLN A 37 -1.89 14.51 -4.07
N SER A 38 -2.30 13.29 -3.70
CA SER A 38 -1.51 12.39 -2.86
C SER A 38 -0.81 11.35 -3.72
N PHE A 39 0.49 11.18 -3.48
CA PHE A 39 1.20 9.99 -3.97
C PHE A 39 0.60 8.78 -3.26
N PRO A 40 -0.06 7.85 -3.97
CA PRO A 40 -0.72 6.74 -3.32
C PRO A 40 0.35 5.80 -2.74
N PHE A 41 0.27 5.51 -1.45
CA PHE A 41 1.17 4.57 -0.75
C PHE A 41 1.25 3.21 -1.45
N VAL A 42 0.15 2.78 -2.07
CA VAL A 42 0.12 1.67 -3.03
C VAL A 42 -0.61 2.15 -4.27
N PRO A 43 -0.01 2.06 -5.48
CA PRO A 43 -0.64 2.48 -6.73
C PRO A 43 -1.69 1.45 -7.17
N VAL A 44 -2.79 1.36 -6.42
CA VAL A 44 -3.90 0.43 -6.71
C VAL A 44 -4.49 0.67 -8.11
N ASP A 45 -4.45 1.91 -8.58
CA ASP A 45 -4.85 2.27 -9.94
C ASP A 45 -4.01 1.57 -11.02
N TRP A 46 -2.73 1.30 -10.76
CA TRP A 46 -1.89 0.54 -11.67
C TRP A 46 -2.29 -0.92 -11.68
N VAL A 47 -2.61 -1.49 -10.52
CA VAL A 47 -3.10 -2.87 -10.42
C VAL A 47 -4.39 -3.04 -11.23
N PHE A 48 -5.31 -2.08 -11.13
CA PHE A 48 -6.56 -2.09 -11.90
C PHE A 48 -6.36 -1.90 -13.40
N ARG A 49 -5.31 -1.19 -13.80
CA ARG A 49 -5.00 -0.90 -15.21
C ARG A 49 -4.25 -2.05 -15.89
N PHE A 50 -3.33 -2.71 -15.20
CA PHE A 50 -2.47 -3.76 -15.78
C PHE A 50 -2.93 -5.18 -15.46
N PHE A 51 -3.73 -5.39 -14.40
CA PHE A 51 -4.23 -6.71 -13.99
C PHE A 51 -5.77 -6.77 -13.85
N PRO A 52 -6.52 -6.44 -14.92
CA PRO A 52 -7.97 -6.28 -14.84
C PRO A 52 -8.73 -7.56 -14.48
N TYR A 53 -8.15 -8.74 -14.73
CA TYR A 53 -8.73 -10.02 -14.34
C TYR A 53 -8.70 -10.26 -12.83
N PHE A 54 -7.66 -9.80 -12.14
CA PHE A 54 -7.53 -9.90 -10.68
C PHE A 54 -8.45 -8.90 -9.95
N SER A 55 -8.77 -7.78 -10.59
CA SER A 55 -9.58 -6.69 -10.04
C SER A 55 -10.94 -6.53 -10.72
N ARG A 56 -11.48 -7.61 -11.30
CA ARG A 56 -12.78 -7.58 -12.01
C ARG A 56 -13.91 -7.07 -11.12
N ASP A 57 -13.85 -7.35 -9.82
CA ASP A 57 -14.68 -6.74 -8.79
C ASP A 57 -13.83 -5.82 -7.91
N LYS A 58 -13.85 -4.53 -8.24
CA LYS A 58 -13.06 -3.50 -7.55
C LYS A 58 -13.50 -3.32 -6.09
N VAL A 59 -14.78 -3.50 -5.78
CA VAL A 59 -15.32 -3.32 -4.42
C VAL A 59 -14.83 -4.46 -3.52
N ARG A 60 -14.95 -5.70 -3.99
CA ARG A 60 -14.43 -6.87 -3.24
C ARG A 60 -12.91 -6.86 -3.13
N PHE A 61 -12.21 -6.39 -4.16
CA PHE A 61 -10.75 -6.21 -4.10
C PHE A 61 -10.38 -5.21 -2.99
N MET A 62 -11.00 -4.02 -2.97
CA MET A 62 -10.68 -3.00 -1.98
C MET A 62 -11.00 -3.45 -0.56
N LEU A 63 -12.10 -4.19 -0.36
CA LEU A 63 -12.43 -4.75 0.95
C LEU A 63 -11.35 -5.71 1.46
N ARG A 64 -10.91 -6.65 0.60
CA ARG A 64 -9.84 -7.60 0.95
C ARG A 64 -8.50 -6.90 1.15
N TYR A 65 -8.19 -5.92 0.32
CA TYR A 65 -6.98 -5.12 0.43
C TYR A 65 -6.90 -4.40 1.78
N VAL A 66 -7.99 -3.78 2.23
CA VAL A 66 -8.08 -3.15 3.55
C VAL A 66 -7.90 -4.18 4.67
N GLN A 67 -8.58 -5.33 4.58
CA GLN A 67 -8.45 -6.39 5.59
C GLN A 67 -7.00 -6.87 5.70
N ILE A 68 -6.37 -7.22 4.59
CA ILE A 68 -4.97 -7.68 4.55
C ILE A 68 -4.05 -6.59 5.10
N SER A 69 -4.22 -5.34 4.68
CA SER A 69 -3.37 -4.23 5.12
C SER A 69 -3.49 -4.00 6.63
N PHE A 70 -4.70 -4.10 7.18
CA PHE A 70 -4.95 -3.96 8.60
C PHE A 70 -4.29 -5.11 9.39
N PHE A 71 -4.51 -6.36 8.97
CA PHE A 71 -3.90 -7.52 9.64
C PHE A 71 -2.38 -7.57 9.47
N SER A 72 -1.83 -7.14 8.32
CA SER A 72 -0.38 -7.04 8.14
C SER A 72 0.22 -5.96 9.03
N GLY A 73 -0.46 -4.83 9.21
CA GLY A 73 -0.04 -3.77 10.13
C GLY A 73 -0.03 -4.24 11.58
N LEU A 74 -1.09 -4.93 12.01
CA LEU A 74 -1.15 -5.54 13.35
C LEU A 74 -0.08 -6.62 13.53
N GLY A 75 0.10 -7.50 12.53
CA GLY A 75 1.13 -8.53 12.56
C GLY A 75 2.52 -7.94 12.66
N TYR A 76 2.84 -6.91 11.87
CA TYR A 76 4.11 -6.19 11.97
C TYR A 76 4.32 -5.59 13.36
N PHE A 77 3.32 -4.91 13.91
CA PHE A 77 3.41 -4.32 15.24
C PHE A 77 3.64 -5.36 16.35
N TYR A 78 2.79 -6.39 16.39
CA TYR A 78 2.80 -7.40 17.46
C TYR A 78 3.82 -8.52 17.27
N LEU A 79 4.39 -8.72 16.10
CA LEU A 79 5.40 -9.77 15.86
C LEU A 79 6.81 -9.21 15.65
N TRP A 80 6.94 -7.95 15.26
CA TRP A 80 8.24 -7.35 14.95
C TRP A 80 8.56 -6.11 15.80
N CYS A 81 7.65 -5.13 15.90
CA CYS A 81 7.97 -3.88 16.62
C CYS A 81 8.16 -4.07 18.12
N HIS A 82 7.54 -5.09 18.73
CA HIS A 82 7.64 -5.35 20.16
C HIS A 82 8.92 -6.11 20.56
N THR A 83 9.66 -6.72 19.63
CA THR A 83 10.85 -7.49 19.99
C THR A 83 11.97 -6.52 20.37
N PRO A 84 12.39 -6.48 21.64
CA PRO A 84 13.46 -5.58 22.06
C PRO A 84 14.75 -5.97 21.33
N TYR A 85 15.54 -4.97 20.96
CA TYR A 85 16.84 -5.14 20.32
C TYR A 85 16.88 -5.70 18.88
N LYS A 86 15.76 -6.06 18.26
CA LYS A 86 15.80 -6.49 16.83
C LYS A 86 16.28 -5.41 15.87
N CYS A 87 16.15 -4.15 16.27
CA CYS A 87 16.69 -2.99 15.55
C CYS A 87 17.67 -2.16 16.41
N ASP A 88 17.96 -2.57 17.66
CA ASP A 88 19.01 -1.92 18.44
C ASP A 88 20.32 -2.63 18.14
N ASN A 89 21.17 -1.94 17.39
CA ASN A 89 22.36 -2.48 16.76
C ASN A 89 23.53 -2.58 17.77
N TYR A 90 23.41 -3.45 18.77
CA TYR A 90 24.52 -3.73 19.70
C TYR A 90 25.48 -4.79 19.15
N ASP A 91 24.97 -5.81 18.44
CA ASP A 91 25.79 -6.94 18.01
C ASP A 91 26.29 -6.83 16.57
N HIS A 92 25.50 -6.29 15.63
CA HIS A 92 25.89 -6.21 14.23
C HIS A 92 25.35 -4.92 13.58
N PHE A 93 26.22 -3.93 13.40
CA PHE A 93 25.93 -2.80 12.53
C PHE A 93 25.95 -3.30 11.07
N GLU A 94 24.97 -2.90 10.25
CA GLU A 94 25.20 -2.88 8.81
C GLU A 94 26.30 -1.87 8.52
N GLU A 95 27.49 -2.38 8.20
CA GLU A 95 28.65 -1.56 7.87
C GLU A 95 28.42 -0.92 6.50
N SER A 96 27.80 0.27 6.49
CA SER A 96 27.67 1.05 5.26
C SER A 96 29.06 1.36 4.66
N PRO A 97 29.18 1.57 3.34
CA PRO A 97 30.46 1.88 2.72
C PRO A 97 31.18 3.09 3.35
N LEU A 98 30.42 4.09 3.78
CA LEU A 98 30.96 5.24 4.50
C LEU A 98 31.48 4.87 5.89
N PHE A 99 30.76 4.00 6.61
CA PHE A 99 31.19 3.48 7.91
C PHE A 99 32.53 2.74 7.79
N LEU A 100 32.66 1.84 6.82
CA LEU A 100 33.91 1.13 6.53
C LEU A 100 35.08 2.07 6.23
N PHE A 101 34.83 3.10 5.42
CA PHE A 101 35.85 4.08 5.06
C PHE A 101 36.36 4.84 6.30
N VAL A 102 35.45 5.36 7.13
CA VAL A 102 35.79 6.09 8.35
C VAL A 102 36.50 5.19 9.35
N LYS A 103 36.00 3.97 9.56
CA LYS A 103 36.64 2.95 10.41
C LYS A 103 38.09 2.70 9.99
N SER A 104 38.34 2.48 8.70
CA SER A 104 39.71 2.24 8.19
C SER A 104 40.67 3.42 8.41
N ARG A 105 40.16 4.66 8.40
CA ARG A 105 40.96 5.86 8.67
C ARG A 105 41.31 5.96 10.15
N LEU A 106 40.37 5.63 11.03
CA LEU A 106 40.57 5.61 12.47
C LEU A 106 41.51 4.48 12.93
N GLU A 107 41.45 3.32 12.26
CA GLU A 107 42.42 2.23 12.45
C GLU A 107 43.83 2.68 12.12
N LYS A 108 44.00 3.31 10.94
CA LYS A 108 45.31 3.80 10.48
C LYS A 108 45.89 4.91 11.36
N SER A 109 45.03 5.75 11.97
CA SER A 109 45.47 6.81 12.87
C SER A 109 45.69 6.34 14.32
N GLY A 110 45.39 5.07 14.64
CA GLY A 110 45.43 4.54 16.00
C GLY A 110 44.31 5.06 16.92
N GLN A 111 43.45 5.96 16.42
CA GLN A 111 42.38 6.57 17.20
C GLN A 111 41.21 5.61 17.43
N LEU A 112 41.09 4.54 16.65
CA LEU A 112 40.01 3.57 16.83
C LEU A 112 40.08 2.89 18.21
N GLU A 113 41.26 2.44 18.63
CA GLU A 113 41.43 1.75 19.93
C GLU A 113 41.09 2.66 21.10
N GLU A 114 41.52 3.93 21.04
CA GLU A 114 41.21 4.91 22.08
C GLU A 114 39.70 5.19 22.16
N ASN A 115 39.03 5.32 21.02
CA ASN A 115 37.58 5.52 20.97
C ASN A 115 36.81 4.31 21.49
N LEU A 116 37.28 3.09 21.18
CA LEU A 116 36.66 1.85 21.68
C LEU A 116 36.80 1.71 23.19
N ARG A 117 37.94 2.12 23.78
CA ARG A 117 38.15 2.11 25.23
C ARG A 117 37.13 2.97 25.99
N VAL A 118 36.71 4.09 25.40
CA VAL A 118 35.78 5.05 26.03
C VAL A 118 34.32 4.72 25.72
N LYS A 119 34.05 3.88 24.71
CA LYS A 119 32.68 3.60 24.26
C LYS A 119 31.93 2.72 25.26
N VAL A 120 30.76 3.21 25.68
CA VAL A 120 29.84 2.47 26.55
C VAL A 120 29.23 1.32 25.77
N HIS A 121 29.47 0.08 26.22
CA HIS A 121 28.95 -1.13 25.59
C HIS A 121 27.52 -1.47 25.99
N HIS A 122 27.06 -1.02 27.16
CA HIS A 122 25.73 -1.30 27.70
C HIS A 122 25.16 -0.05 28.37
N PHE A 123 23.93 0.32 28.03
CA PHE A 123 23.26 1.47 28.66
C PHE A 123 22.74 1.14 30.07
N TYR A 124 22.46 -0.14 30.35
CA TYR A 124 22.00 -0.63 31.64
C TYR A 124 23.04 -1.57 32.28
N PRO A 125 23.10 -1.64 33.63
CA PRO A 125 23.97 -2.59 34.31
C PRO A 125 23.58 -4.02 33.96
N VAL A 126 24.57 -4.82 33.57
CA VAL A 126 24.42 -6.27 33.39
C VAL A 126 24.15 -6.86 34.77
N GLN A 127 22.98 -7.45 34.95
CA GLN A 127 22.61 -8.13 36.19
C GLN A 127 23.24 -9.54 36.15
N GLU A 128 24.06 -9.88 37.14
CA GLU A 128 24.65 -11.21 37.32
C GLU A 128 23.61 -12.27 37.70
#